data_AF-A0A4R8PN67-F1
#
_entry.id   AF-A0A4R8PN67-F1
#
_cell.length_a   1.000
_cell.length_b   1.000
_cell.length_c   1.000
_cell.angle_alpha   90.00
_cell.angle_beta   90.00
_cell.angle_gamma   90.00
#
_symmetry.space_group_name_H-M   'P 1'
#
loop_
_entity.id
_entity.type
_entity.pdbx_description
1 polymer ?
#
loop_
_entity_poly.entity_id
_entity_poly.type
_entity_poly.pdbx_seq_one_letter_code
_entity_poly.pdbx_strand_id
1 'polypeptide(L)'
;MSLQDWNAAVRPKVDASWNLYNALRATSAFFVFLSSTTGVTGSPEQANYAAGGSFQDALARHLAARGVNAVSVDLPVVEDAGYVADKPELRAHLRSAGWTHMGRDELFAVLDYHCRPAFDAAPPLQQQQQQEEEEDQQRVQRSQVIPRLWLPQETAAEGYPVPTWGSDPLFSHLRLGSAGDNNNNDRDSADASHTPRRAVNHRALLAGAASRDEAGGVVLDALLLKVARMLSVEAADLDTSRPLHAYGIDSLVAVELRAWLARELGADVSVLDVMNDSSLARLAETATERSSLRRRFEEE
;
A
#
# COMPACT_ATOMS: atom_id res chain seq x y z
N MET A 1 7.27 -12.08 15.60
CA MET A 1 7.31 -10.88 16.46
C MET A 1 7.30 -11.30 17.92
N SER A 2 8.31 -10.90 18.67
CA SER A 2 8.37 -11.15 20.13
C SER A 2 7.57 -10.11 20.91
N LEU A 3 7.32 -10.36 22.20
CA LEU A 3 6.71 -9.37 23.10
C LEU A 3 7.58 -8.10 23.22
N GLN A 4 8.90 -8.24 23.14
CA GLN A 4 9.81 -7.10 23.16
C GLN A 4 9.63 -6.23 21.91
N ASP A 5 9.57 -6.84 20.73
CA ASP A 5 9.34 -6.14 19.45
C ASP A 5 7.98 -5.45 19.43
N TRP A 6 6.95 -6.09 19.99
CA TRP A 6 5.64 -5.49 20.16
C TRP A 6 5.71 -4.23 21.01
N ASN A 7 6.26 -4.34 22.22
CA ASN A 7 6.34 -3.23 23.16
C ASN A 7 7.20 -2.08 22.64
N ALA A 8 8.29 -2.38 21.92
CA ALA A 8 9.18 -1.37 21.34
C ALA A 8 8.45 -0.48 20.32
N ALA A 9 7.52 -1.03 19.54
CA ALA A 9 6.73 -0.26 18.59
C ALA A 9 5.50 0.42 19.22
N VAL A 10 4.84 -0.24 20.18
CA VAL A 10 3.55 0.21 20.73
C VAL A 10 3.72 1.29 21.79
N ARG A 11 4.65 1.13 22.74
CA ARG A 11 4.79 2.06 23.89
C ARG A 11 5.06 3.51 23.47
N PRO A 12 5.89 3.81 22.46
CA PRO A 12 6.09 5.19 22.00
C PRO A 12 4.82 5.84 21.45
N LYS A 13 3.87 5.07 20.92
CA LYS A 13 2.59 5.60 20.43
C LYS A 13 1.53 5.63 21.53
N VAL A 14 1.47 4.61 22.38
CA VAL A 14 0.44 4.47 23.42
C VAL A 14 0.79 5.30 24.65
N ASP A 15 1.84 4.89 25.36
CA ASP A 15 2.20 5.48 26.65
C ASP A 15 2.61 6.95 26.47
N ALA A 16 3.38 7.27 25.43
CA ALA A 16 3.83 8.65 25.22
C ALA A 16 2.67 9.58 24.88
N SER A 17 1.74 9.18 24.00
CA SER A 17 0.57 10.01 23.65
C SER A 17 -0.31 10.28 24.87
N TRP A 18 -0.55 9.26 25.69
CA TRP A 18 -1.33 9.41 26.92
C TRP A 18 -0.61 10.30 27.95
N ASN A 19 0.69 10.10 28.13
CA ASN A 19 1.48 10.89 29.08
C ASN A 19 1.58 12.35 28.65
N LEU A 20 1.80 12.62 27.35
CA LEU A 20 1.84 13.98 26.80
C LEU A 20 0.51 14.71 27.00
N TYR A 21 -0.61 14.04 26.73
CA TYR A 21 -1.93 14.61 27.03
C TYR A 21 -2.06 14.96 28.51
N ASN A 22 -1.77 14.02 29.42
CA ASN A 22 -1.93 14.28 30.86
C ASN A 22 -1.02 15.40 31.37
N ALA A 23 0.21 15.50 30.85
CA ALA A 23 1.17 16.52 31.23
C ALA A 23 0.81 17.92 30.69
N LEU A 24 0.20 17.99 29.50
CA LEU A 24 0.04 19.25 28.76
C LEU A 24 -1.41 19.71 28.60
N ARG A 25 -2.42 18.93 29.00
CA ARG A 25 -3.85 19.25 28.79
C ARG A 25 -4.30 20.60 29.36
N ALA A 26 -3.59 21.14 30.33
CA ALA A 26 -3.93 22.43 30.94
C ALA A 26 -3.38 23.64 30.16
N THR A 27 -2.39 23.43 29.27
CA THR A 27 -1.65 24.51 28.59
C THR A 27 -1.66 24.39 27.06
N SER A 28 -1.91 23.20 26.51
CA SER A 28 -1.98 22.98 25.07
C SER A 28 -3.32 23.40 24.48
N ALA A 29 -3.27 24.16 23.38
CA ALA A 29 -4.46 24.55 22.61
C ALA A 29 -5.00 23.45 21.69
N PHE A 30 -4.17 22.44 21.38
CA PHE A 30 -4.52 21.31 20.53
C PHE A 30 -3.61 20.10 20.80
N PHE A 31 -4.02 18.93 20.31
CA PHE A 31 -3.23 17.71 20.26
C PHE A 31 -3.30 17.09 18.86
N VAL A 32 -2.15 16.94 18.20
CA VAL A 32 -2.05 16.27 16.90
C VAL A 32 -1.25 14.99 17.09
N PHE A 33 -1.86 13.84 16.78
CA PHE A 33 -1.19 12.54 16.83
C PHE A 33 -0.84 12.09 15.41
N LEU A 34 0.42 11.74 15.18
CA LEU A 34 0.88 11.21 13.90
C LEU A 34 0.68 9.69 13.87
N SER A 35 -0.47 9.28 13.34
CA SER A 35 -0.85 7.90 13.10
C SER A 35 -0.42 7.46 11.69
N SER A 36 -1.02 6.43 11.13
CA SER A 36 -0.70 5.92 9.80
C SER A 36 -1.90 5.26 9.16
N THR A 37 -2.02 5.41 7.84
CA THR A 37 -3.00 4.68 7.03
C THR A 37 -2.95 3.16 7.23
N THR A 38 -1.79 2.61 7.64
CA THR A 38 -1.65 1.19 8.01
C THR A 38 -2.63 0.76 9.11
N GLY A 39 -3.01 1.66 10.03
CA GLY A 39 -4.02 1.38 11.06
C GLY A 39 -5.44 1.21 10.50
N VAL A 40 -5.68 1.67 9.28
CA VAL A 40 -6.97 1.62 8.59
C VAL A 40 -6.99 0.50 7.54
N THR A 41 -6.00 0.49 6.64
CA THR A 41 -5.97 -0.46 5.52
C THR A 41 -5.26 -1.77 5.84
N GLY A 42 -4.50 -1.81 6.94
CA GLY A 42 -3.57 -2.88 7.25
C GLY A 42 -2.34 -2.88 6.36
N SER A 43 -1.28 -3.54 6.84
CA SER A 43 -0.11 -3.91 6.06
C SER A 43 0.48 -5.20 6.61
N PRO A 44 0.93 -6.15 5.76
CA PRO A 44 1.71 -7.30 6.20
C PRO A 44 2.86 -6.87 7.12
N GLU A 45 3.13 -7.68 8.14
CA GLU A 45 4.25 -7.53 9.08
C GLU A 45 4.24 -6.27 9.98
N GLN A 46 3.21 -5.42 9.88
CA GLN A 46 3.12 -4.17 10.62
C GLN A 46 2.03 -4.17 11.72
N ALA A 47 1.69 -5.33 12.27
CA ALA A 47 0.60 -5.46 13.25
C ALA A 47 0.80 -4.60 14.52
N ASN A 48 2.02 -4.54 15.05
CA ASN A 48 2.36 -3.69 16.22
C ASN A 48 2.31 -2.19 15.88
N TYR A 49 2.78 -1.80 14.71
CA TYR A 49 2.73 -0.42 14.22
C TYR A 49 1.29 0.04 13.98
N ALA A 50 0.47 -0.80 13.34
CA ALA A 50 -0.96 -0.60 13.15
C ALA A 50 -1.67 -0.41 14.50
N ALA A 51 -1.41 -1.30 15.47
CA ALA A 51 -2.01 -1.21 16.80
C ALA A 51 -1.70 0.12 17.52
N GLY A 52 -0.46 0.59 17.41
CA GLY A 52 -0.07 1.90 17.95
C GLY A 52 -0.80 3.06 17.27
N GLY A 53 -0.95 3.02 15.94
CA GLY A 53 -1.72 4.02 15.18
C GLY A 53 -3.21 4.01 15.55
N SER A 54 -3.84 2.84 15.54
CA SER A 54 -5.26 2.69 15.92
C SER A 54 -5.55 3.16 17.35
N PHE A 55 -4.58 3.02 18.28
CA PHE A 55 -4.72 3.62 19.61
C PHE A 55 -4.74 5.16 19.55
N GLN A 56 -3.86 5.78 18.76
CA GLN A 56 -3.84 7.24 18.59
C GLN A 56 -5.14 7.75 17.95
N ASP A 57 -5.70 7.01 17.00
CA ASP A 57 -7.00 7.29 16.39
C ASP A 57 -8.14 7.24 17.43
N ALA A 58 -8.15 6.18 18.24
CA ALA A 58 -9.12 6.04 19.32
C ALA A 58 -8.95 7.12 20.39
N LEU A 59 -7.71 7.49 20.73
CA LEU A 59 -7.40 8.53 21.71
C LEU A 59 -7.86 9.91 21.20
N ALA A 60 -7.54 10.28 19.97
CA ALA A 60 -8.01 11.55 19.38
C ALA A 60 -9.52 11.67 19.43
N ARG A 61 -10.23 10.61 19.04
CA ARG A 61 -11.70 10.52 19.13
C ARG A 61 -12.22 10.64 20.56
N HIS A 62 -11.58 9.96 21.50
CA HIS A 62 -11.93 10.01 22.92
C HIS A 62 -11.77 11.41 23.52
N LEU A 63 -10.72 12.13 23.10
CA LEU A 63 -10.42 13.50 23.53
C LEU A 63 -11.37 14.51 22.87
N ALA A 64 -11.63 14.39 21.57
CA ALA A 64 -12.58 15.23 20.84
C ALA A 64 -14.00 15.14 21.42
N ALA A 65 -14.44 13.94 21.82
CA ALA A 65 -15.71 13.72 22.51
C ALA A 65 -15.80 14.39 23.89
N ARG A 66 -14.68 14.90 24.42
CA ARG A 66 -14.60 15.66 25.69
C ARG A 66 -14.34 17.15 25.47
N GLY A 67 -14.50 17.62 24.24
CA GLY A 67 -14.26 19.02 23.87
C GLY A 67 -12.78 19.39 23.74
N VAL A 68 -11.86 18.43 23.80
CA VAL A 68 -10.44 18.69 23.55
C VAL A 68 -10.22 18.78 22.04
N ASN A 69 -9.54 19.82 21.57
CA ASN A 69 -9.12 19.91 20.18
C ASN A 69 -8.01 18.90 19.90
N ALA A 70 -8.41 17.69 19.47
CA ALA A 70 -7.51 16.58 19.22
C ALA A 70 -7.81 15.96 17.86
N VAL A 71 -6.74 15.65 17.12
CA VAL A 71 -6.84 14.95 15.84
C VAL A 71 -5.75 13.89 15.73
N SER A 72 -6.10 12.75 15.15
CA SER A 72 -5.16 11.76 14.63
C SER A 72 -5.05 11.91 13.13
N VAL A 73 -3.82 12.04 12.64
CA VAL A 73 -3.51 12.16 11.22
C VAL A 73 -2.92 10.82 10.76
N ASP A 74 -3.69 10.06 9.99
CA ASP A 74 -3.30 8.78 9.42
C ASP A 74 -2.42 8.99 8.20
N LEU A 75 -1.13 9.19 8.46
CA LEU A 75 -0.18 9.53 7.41
C LEU A 75 0.08 8.34 6.46
N PRO A 76 0.14 8.60 5.14
CA PRO A 76 0.78 7.71 4.19
C PRO A 76 2.31 7.83 4.28
N VAL A 77 3.03 7.23 3.34
CA VAL A 77 4.49 7.36 3.26
C VAL A 77 4.86 8.80 2.97
N VAL A 78 5.57 9.48 3.88
CA VAL A 78 6.07 10.85 3.62
C VAL A 78 7.42 10.74 2.88
N GLU A 79 7.48 11.22 1.64
CA GLU A 79 8.60 10.93 0.74
C GLU A 79 9.87 11.73 1.02
N ASP A 80 9.66 12.99 1.39
CA ASP A 80 10.72 13.99 1.49
C ASP A 80 11.10 14.26 2.95
N ALA A 81 10.59 13.48 3.91
CA ALA A 81 10.93 13.63 5.32
C ALA A 81 10.86 12.29 6.08
N GLY A 82 11.74 12.14 7.08
CA GLY A 82 11.75 10.99 7.99
C GLY A 82 12.40 9.74 7.40
N TYR A 83 12.06 8.59 7.97
CA TYR A 83 12.75 7.31 7.75
C TYR A 83 12.85 6.85 6.28
N VAL A 84 11.87 7.19 5.45
CA VAL A 84 11.83 6.79 4.03
C VAL A 84 12.66 7.75 3.16
N ALA A 85 12.73 9.03 3.49
CA ALA A 85 13.50 10.02 2.73
C ALA A 85 15.00 9.69 2.73
N ASP A 86 15.49 9.15 3.83
CA ASP A 86 16.90 8.76 4.00
C ASP A 86 17.26 7.46 3.27
N LYS A 87 16.29 6.77 2.64
CA LYS A 87 16.48 5.47 2.00
C LYS A 87 15.85 5.45 0.60
N PRO A 88 16.56 5.92 -0.44
CA PRO A 88 16.05 6.00 -1.81
C PRO A 88 15.54 4.66 -2.36
N GLU A 89 16.22 3.55 -2.04
CA GLU A 89 15.83 2.20 -2.43
C GLU A 89 14.50 1.77 -1.78
N LEU A 90 14.33 2.07 -0.49
CA LEU A 90 13.07 1.80 0.22
C LEU A 90 11.93 2.61 -0.37
N ARG A 91 12.16 3.88 -0.74
CA ARG A 91 11.17 4.72 -1.40
C ARG A 91 10.74 4.13 -2.76
N ALA A 92 11.70 3.72 -3.59
CA ALA A 92 11.42 3.09 -4.88
C ALA A 92 10.65 1.78 -4.70
N HIS A 93 11.04 0.96 -3.73
CA HIS A 93 10.35 -0.28 -3.39
C HIS A 93 8.90 -0.03 -2.95
N LEU A 94 8.66 0.89 -2.00
CA LEU A 94 7.32 1.22 -1.52
C LEU A 94 6.43 1.75 -2.66
N ARG A 95 6.96 2.61 -3.53
CA ARG A 95 6.25 3.05 -4.74
C ARG A 95 5.91 1.88 -5.66
N SER A 96 6.88 1.02 -5.97
CA SER A 96 6.67 -0.16 -6.82
C SER A 96 5.62 -1.14 -6.25
N ALA A 97 5.48 -1.16 -4.93
CA ALA A 97 4.51 -1.95 -4.20
C ALA A 97 3.13 -1.27 -4.08
N GLY A 98 2.93 -0.09 -4.69
CA GLY A 98 1.66 0.63 -4.70
C GLY A 98 1.33 1.36 -3.39
N TRP A 99 2.33 1.69 -2.57
CA TRP A 99 2.10 2.44 -1.33
C TRP A 99 1.72 3.89 -1.62
N THR A 100 0.70 4.35 -0.89
CA THR A 100 0.31 5.77 -0.86
C THR A 100 1.46 6.60 -0.30
N HIS A 101 1.76 7.71 -0.94
CA HIS A 101 2.82 8.64 -0.57
C HIS A 101 2.36 10.11 -0.53
N MET A 102 3.02 10.94 0.28
CA MET A 102 2.73 12.38 0.32
C MET A 102 4.02 13.19 0.39
N GLY A 103 3.97 14.39 -0.17
CA GLY A 103 5.06 15.37 -0.09
C GLY A 103 5.10 16.05 1.29
N ARG A 104 6.24 16.66 1.60
CA ARG A 104 6.39 17.44 2.85
C ARG A 104 5.44 18.64 2.90
N ASP A 105 5.25 19.33 1.78
CA ASP A 105 4.39 20.51 1.71
C ASP A 105 2.93 20.16 1.98
N GLU A 106 2.47 18.99 1.52
CA GLU A 106 1.13 18.47 1.83
C GLU A 106 0.99 18.18 3.33
N LEU A 107 2.02 17.61 3.97
CA LEU A 107 2.02 17.35 5.41
C LEU A 107 1.96 18.67 6.19
N PHE A 108 2.74 19.67 5.79
CA PHE A 108 2.71 20.99 6.44
C PHE A 108 1.36 21.68 6.27
N ALA A 109 0.71 21.58 5.10
CA ALA A 109 -0.64 22.11 4.92
C ALA A 109 -1.67 21.43 5.85
N VAL A 110 -1.56 20.11 6.05
CA VAL A 110 -2.40 19.36 7.00
C VAL A 110 -2.14 19.83 8.43
N LEU A 111 -0.87 19.97 8.82
CA LEU A 111 -0.50 20.44 10.16
C LEU A 111 -0.94 21.90 10.39
N ASP A 112 -0.78 22.80 9.43
CA ASP A 112 -1.22 24.20 9.53
C ASP A 112 -2.74 24.28 9.77
N TYR A 113 -3.51 23.43 9.09
CA TYR A 113 -4.96 23.34 9.30
C TYR A 113 -5.34 22.83 10.70
N HIS A 114 -4.59 21.85 11.22
CA HIS A 114 -4.92 21.17 12.49
C HIS A 114 -4.26 21.78 13.73
N CYS A 115 -3.18 22.55 13.58
CA CYS A 115 -2.50 23.30 14.64
C CYS A 115 -3.18 24.64 14.97
N ARG A 116 -4.46 24.79 14.62
CA ARG A 116 -5.26 25.95 15.03
C ARG A 116 -5.80 25.76 16.45
N PRO A 117 -5.82 26.80 17.30
CA PRO A 117 -6.58 26.77 18.55
C PRO A 117 -8.04 26.38 18.28
N ALA A 118 -8.68 25.70 19.23
CA ALA A 118 -10.12 25.47 19.15
C ALA A 118 -10.83 26.81 18.91
N PHE A 119 -11.84 26.85 18.03
CA PHE A 119 -12.62 28.06 17.79
C PHE A 119 -13.12 28.63 19.12
N ASP A 120 -12.70 29.85 19.47
CA ASP A 120 -13.45 30.71 20.38
C ASP A 120 -14.74 31.11 19.65
N ALA A 121 -15.75 30.27 19.68
CA ALA A 121 -17.07 30.63 19.21
C ALA A 121 -18.09 30.03 20.18
N ALA A 122 -18.38 30.77 21.24
CA ALA A 122 -19.66 30.60 21.92
C ALA A 122 -20.73 31.28 21.04
N PRO A 123 -21.68 30.54 20.44
CA PRO A 123 -22.85 31.16 19.84
C PRO A 123 -23.76 31.72 20.96
N PRO A 124 -24.58 32.75 20.70
CA PRO A 124 -25.50 33.32 21.69
C PRO A 124 -26.50 32.29 22.25
N LEU A 125 -26.85 32.48 23.53
CA LEU A 125 -27.52 31.57 24.49
C LEU A 125 -28.91 30.96 24.14
N GLN A 126 -29.35 30.88 22.89
CA GLN A 126 -30.75 30.46 22.60
C GLN A 126 -30.93 29.38 21.51
N GLN A 127 -29.87 28.87 20.87
CA GLN A 127 -29.95 27.75 19.90
C GLN A 127 -29.21 26.47 20.37
N GLN A 128 -28.90 26.39 21.66
CA GLN A 128 -27.77 25.63 22.19
C GLN A 128 -27.88 24.10 22.18
N GLN A 129 -29.03 23.48 22.48
CA GLN A 129 -29.00 22.04 22.77
C GLN A 129 -28.87 21.13 21.52
N GLN A 130 -29.50 21.48 20.40
CA GLN A 130 -29.39 20.66 19.16
C GLN A 130 -28.12 20.98 18.37
N GLN A 131 -27.69 22.25 18.36
CA GLN A 131 -26.46 22.66 17.69
C GLN A 131 -25.20 22.15 18.41
N GLU A 132 -25.18 22.16 19.75
CA GLU A 132 -24.04 21.63 20.51
C GLU A 132 -23.86 20.12 20.27
N GLU A 133 -24.94 19.33 20.21
CA GLU A 133 -24.84 17.89 19.92
C GLU A 133 -24.33 17.61 18.49
N GLU A 134 -24.79 18.37 17.49
CA GLU A 134 -24.32 18.26 16.10
C GLU A 134 -22.85 18.69 15.95
N GLU A 135 -22.45 19.79 16.60
CA GLU A 135 -21.06 20.26 16.63
C GLU A 135 -20.14 19.26 17.32
N ASP A 136 -20.56 18.70 18.45
CA ASP A 136 -19.82 17.65 19.17
C ASP A 136 -19.60 16.41 18.31
N GLN A 137 -20.66 15.93 17.64
CA GLN A 137 -20.56 14.82 16.69
C GLN A 137 -19.62 15.15 15.53
N GLN A 138 -19.68 16.37 15.00
CA GLN A 138 -18.82 16.79 13.91
C GLN A 138 -17.35 16.91 14.34
N ARG A 139 -17.06 17.36 15.57
CA ARG A 139 -15.69 17.35 16.14
C ARG A 139 -15.17 15.93 16.26
N VAL A 140 -15.98 15.01 16.78
CA VAL A 140 -15.61 13.59 16.90
C VAL A 140 -15.36 12.98 15.53
N GLN A 141 -16.18 13.26 14.52
CA GLN A 141 -15.98 12.78 13.15
C GLN A 141 -14.71 13.35 12.51
N ARG A 142 -14.35 14.60 12.81
CA ARG A 142 -13.15 15.28 12.29
C ARG A 142 -11.87 14.99 13.09
N SER A 143 -11.95 14.16 14.15
CA SER A 143 -10.82 13.83 15.02
C SER A 143 -9.89 12.74 14.46
N GLN A 144 -10.23 12.16 13.30
CA GLN A 144 -9.35 11.26 12.55
C GLN A 144 -9.39 11.67 11.09
N VAL A 145 -8.21 11.88 10.49
CA VAL A 145 -8.09 12.31 9.10
C VAL A 145 -7.07 11.46 8.37
N ILE A 146 -7.45 11.02 7.17
CA ILE A 146 -6.53 10.39 6.22
C ILE A 146 -6.28 11.44 5.13
N PRO A 147 -5.15 12.16 5.17
CA PRO A 147 -4.91 13.29 4.26
C PRO A 147 -4.76 12.82 2.80
N ARG A 148 -4.36 11.57 2.59
CA ARG A 148 -4.26 10.96 1.26
C ARG A 148 -4.45 9.45 1.34
N LEU A 149 -5.24 8.90 0.43
CA LEU A 149 -5.48 7.47 0.26
C LEU A 149 -5.63 7.21 -1.25
N TRP A 150 -4.68 6.52 -1.89
CA TRP A 150 -4.82 6.19 -3.32
C TRP A 150 -5.96 5.20 -3.51
N LEU A 151 -6.91 5.52 -4.38
CA LEU A 151 -7.89 4.55 -4.82
C LEU A 151 -7.22 3.45 -5.66
N PRO A 152 -7.79 2.24 -5.69
CA PRO A 152 -7.34 1.16 -6.57
C PRO A 152 -7.13 1.59 -8.04
N GLN A 153 -7.98 2.48 -8.56
CA GLN A 153 -7.87 2.93 -9.95
C GLN A 153 -6.69 3.88 -10.15
N GLU A 154 -6.41 4.75 -9.17
CA GLU A 154 -5.29 5.68 -9.22
C GLU A 154 -3.96 4.93 -9.15
N THR A 155 -3.88 3.89 -8.31
CA THR A 155 -2.68 3.03 -8.23
C THR A 155 -2.42 2.30 -9.55
N ALA A 156 -3.49 1.79 -10.17
CA ALA A 156 -3.42 1.12 -11.47
C ALA A 156 -3.03 2.07 -12.60
N ALA A 157 -3.49 3.34 -12.57
CA ALA A 157 -3.15 4.35 -13.57
C ALA A 157 -1.65 4.70 -13.56
N GLU A 158 -1.00 4.63 -12.39
CA GLU A 158 0.46 4.78 -12.26
C GLU A 158 1.24 3.51 -12.63
N GLY A 159 0.55 2.43 -13.04
CA GLY A 159 1.18 1.17 -13.43
C GLY A 159 1.61 0.28 -12.26
N TYR A 160 1.19 0.62 -11.04
CA TYR A 160 1.48 -0.16 -9.83
C TYR A 160 0.42 -1.23 -9.56
N PRO A 161 0.77 -2.31 -8.82
CA PRO A 161 -0.20 -3.30 -8.38
C PRO A 161 -1.28 -2.66 -7.51
N VAL A 162 -2.54 -3.05 -7.73
CA VAL A 162 -3.66 -2.59 -6.90
C VAL A 162 -3.44 -3.00 -5.44
N PRO A 163 -3.64 -2.09 -4.46
CA PRO A 163 -3.45 -2.41 -3.05
C PRO A 163 -4.40 -3.53 -2.61
N THR A 164 -3.91 -4.42 -1.74
CA THR A 164 -4.68 -5.60 -1.28
C THR A 164 -5.95 -5.23 -0.52
N TRP A 165 -5.91 -4.14 0.25
CA TRP A 165 -7.08 -3.60 0.96
C TRP A 165 -8.20 -3.20 0.00
N GLY A 166 -7.86 -2.91 -1.27
CA GLY A 166 -8.86 -2.65 -2.29
C GLY A 166 -9.82 -3.82 -2.44
N SER A 167 -9.44 -5.06 -2.10
CA SER A 167 -10.31 -6.27 -2.11
C SER A 167 -11.14 -6.49 -0.86
N ASP A 168 -10.93 -5.71 0.18
CA ASP A 168 -11.70 -5.79 1.41
C ASP A 168 -13.12 -5.20 1.21
N PRO A 169 -14.18 -5.93 1.59
CA PRO A 169 -15.55 -5.42 1.53
C PRO A 169 -15.77 -4.08 2.24
N LEU A 170 -14.99 -3.76 3.29
CA LEU A 170 -15.06 -2.48 3.99
C LEU A 170 -14.81 -1.28 3.06
N PHE A 171 -13.93 -1.44 2.07
CA PHE A 171 -13.57 -0.39 1.11
C PHE A 171 -14.26 -0.55 -0.25
N SER A 172 -15.27 -1.41 -0.34
CA SER A 172 -16.02 -1.64 -1.59
C SER A 172 -16.60 -0.37 -2.20
N HIS A 173 -16.99 0.60 -1.38
CA HIS A 173 -17.53 1.91 -1.79
C HIS A 173 -16.46 2.86 -2.35
N LEU A 174 -15.17 2.60 -2.10
CA LEU A 174 -14.05 3.35 -2.68
C LEU A 174 -13.61 2.79 -4.04
N ARG A 175 -14.23 1.68 -4.48
CA ARG A 175 -14.13 1.22 -5.86
C ARG A 175 -15.14 1.99 -6.69
N LEU A 176 -14.66 3.02 -7.39
CA LEU A 176 -15.39 3.52 -8.54
C LEU A 176 -15.48 2.36 -9.53
N GLY A 177 -16.67 1.78 -9.67
CA GLY A 177 -16.95 0.88 -10.77
C GLY A 177 -16.61 1.61 -12.06
N SER A 178 -16.03 0.91 -13.03
CA SER A 178 -15.86 1.46 -14.38
C SER A 178 -17.24 1.74 -14.96
N ALA A 179 -17.78 2.92 -14.70
CA ALA A 179 -18.93 3.49 -15.38
C ALA A 179 -18.45 3.81 -16.80
N GLY A 180 -18.23 2.77 -17.62
CA GLY A 180 -17.60 2.91 -18.93
C GLY A 180 -17.39 1.63 -19.73
N ASP A 181 -17.54 0.43 -19.16
CA ASP A 181 -17.35 -0.83 -19.92
C ASP A 181 -18.59 -1.26 -20.76
N ASN A 182 -19.57 -0.37 -20.91
CA ASN A 182 -20.64 -0.49 -21.90
C ASN A 182 -20.42 0.51 -23.04
N ASN A 183 -19.63 0.14 -24.04
CA ASN A 183 -19.98 0.47 -25.42
C ASN A 183 -19.27 -0.43 -26.44
N ASN A 184 -20.08 -1.32 -27.03
CA ASN A 184 -19.86 -1.80 -28.39
C ASN A 184 -19.85 -0.62 -29.37
N ASN A 185 -19.02 -0.75 -30.40
CA ASN A 185 -18.89 0.09 -31.60
C ASN A 185 -18.16 1.42 -31.41
N ASP A 186 -16.91 1.49 -31.89
CA ASP A 186 -16.65 2.24 -33.13
C ASP A 186 -15.32 1.86 -33.78
N ARG A 187 -15.39 1.82 -35.11
CA ARG A 187 -14.28 1.59 -36.04
C ARG A 187 -13.54 2.91 -36.29
N ASP A 188 -12.27 2.75 -36.67
CA ASP A 188 -11.42 3.71 -37.37
C ASP A 188 -11.16 5.07 -36.69
N SER A 189 -9.96 5.19 -36.11
CA SER A 189 -9.01 6.26 -36.46
C SER A 189 -7.64 5.94 -35.90
N ALA A 190 -6.66 5.85 -36.81
CA ALA A 190 -5.25 5.74 -36.49
C ALA A 190 -4.76 7.07 -35.91
N ASP A 191 -4.33 7.06 -34.65
CA ASP A 191 -3.28 7.96 -34.18
C ASP A 191 -2.39 7.22 -33.19
N ALA A 192 -1.10 7.23 -33.47
CA ALA A 192 -0.09 6.40 -32.87
C ALA A 192 0.79 7.26 -31.97
N SER A 193 0.39 7.43 -30.71
CA SER A 193 1.35 7.64 -29.61
C SER A 193 0.63 7.57 -28.26
N HIS A 194 1.14 6.67 -27.40
CA HIS A 194 0.74 6.43 -26.01
C HIS A 194 -0.55 5.66 -25.77
N THR A 195 -0.58 4.41 -26.21
CA THR A 195 -1.38 3.38 -25.54
C THR A 195 -0.72 3.01 -24.20
N PRO A 196 -1.40 3.10 -23.05
CA PRO A 196 -0.93 2.46 -21.83
C PRO A 196 -0.83 0.97 -22.12
N ARG A 197 0.35 0.36 -21.88
CA ARG A 197 0.60 -1.07 -22.09
C ARG A 197 -0.47 -1.86 -21.32
N ARG A 198 -1.48 -2.35 -22.05
CA ARG A 198 -2.57 -3.20 -21.55
C ARG A 198 -1.97 -4.25 -20.62
N ALA A 199 -2.36 -4.23 -19.34
CA ALA A 199 -1.83 -5.14 -18.34
C ALA A 199 -1.94 -6.59 -18.87
N VAL A 200 -0.79 -7.19 -19.18
CA VAL A 200 -0.72 -8.51 -19.79
C VAL A 200 -1.19 -9.53 -18.75
N ASN A 201 -2.28 -10.23 -19.05
CA ASN A 201 -2.86 -11.25 -18.17
C ASN A 201 -2.08 -12.56 -18.35
N HIS A 202 -0.89 -12.63 -17.75
CA HIS A 202 0.01 -13.79 -17.81
C HIS A 202 -0.66 -15.08 -17.29
N ARG A 203 -1.61 -14.97 -16.36
CA ARG A 203 -2.40 -16.10 -15.86
C ARG A 203 -3.24 -16.75 -16.97
N ALA A 204 -3.96 -15.93 -17.74
CA ALA A 204 -4.77 -16.40 -18.85
C ALA A 204 -3.90 -16.95 -20.00
N LEU A 205 -2.76 -16.30 -20.27
CA LEU A 205 -1.81 -16.77 -21.29
C LEU A 205 -1.17 -18.10 -20.90
N LEU A 206 -0.78 -18.28 -19.64
CA LEU A 206 -0.22 -19.54 -19.16
C LEU A 206 -1.23 -20.69 -19.23
N ALA A 207 -2.50 -20.43 -18.90
CA ALA A 207 -3.57 -21.42 -19.01
C ALA A 207 -3.91 -21.77 -20.48
N GLY A 208 -3.68 -20.83 -21.41
CA GLY A 208 -3.95 -20.96 -22.84
C GLY A 208 -2.78 -21.48 -23.68
N ALA A 209 -1.58 -21.61 -23.11
CA ALA A 209 -0.37 -22.02 -23.84
C ALA A 209 -0.56 -23.39 -24.51
N ALA A 210 -0.08 -23.53 -25.74
CA ALA A 210 -0.20 -24.73 -26.57
C ALA A 210 0.99 -25.69 -26.40
N SER A 211 2.10 -25.25 -25.80
CA SER A 211 3.29 -26.08 -25.57
C SER A 211 4.00 -25.74 -24.26
N ARG A 212 4.92 -26.62 -23.83
CA ARG A 212 5.80 -26.38 -22.67
C ARG A 212 6.69 -25.16 -22.88
N ASP A 213 7.19 -24.97 -24.09
CA ASP A 213 8.10 -23.87 -24.43
C ASP A 213 7.36 -22.53 -24.43
N GLU A 214 6.13 -22.51 -24.96
CA GLU A 214 5.27 -21.32 -24.90
C GLU A 214 4.89 -20.96 -23.46
N ALA A 215 4.55 -21.96 -22.64
CA ALA A 215 4.29 -21.76 -21.21
C ALA A 215 5.53 -21.21 -20.48
N GLY A 216 6.72 -21.74 -20.79
CA GLY A 216 7.99 -21.26 -20.27
C GLY A 216 8.27 -19.81 -20.65
N GLY A 217 8.01 -19.44 -21.90
CA GLY A 217 8.13 -18.06 -22.39
C GLY A 217 7.22 -17.09 -21.64
N VAL A 218 5.94 -17.45 -21.44
CA VAL A 218 4.99 -16.61 -20.68
C VAL A 218 5.43 -16.40 -19.23
N VAL A 219 5.92 -17.46 -18.58
CA VAL A 219 6.42 -17.38 -17.20
C VAL A 219 7.70 -16.54 -17.13
N LEU A 220 8.60 -16.68 -18.10
CA LEU A 220 9.84 -15.91 -18.18
C LEU A 220 9.55 -14.41 -18.37
N ASP A 221 8.65 -14.06 -19.29
CA ASP A 221 8.22 -12.68 -19.52
C ASP A 221 7.57 -12.07 -18.26
N ALA A 222 6.73 -12.86 -17.57
CA ALA A 222 6.10 -12.43 -16.32
C ALA A 222 7.15 -12.17 -15.23
N LEU A 223 8.14 -13.06 -15.10
CA LEU A 223 9.23 -12.95 -14.14
C LEU A 223 10.13 -11.75 -14.44
N LEU A 224 10.50 -11.54 -15.70
CA LEU A 224 11.27 -10.38 -16.15
C LEU A 224 10.57 -9.08 -15.80
N LEU A 225 9.28 -8.96 -16.12
CA LEU A 225 8.49 -7.78 -15.77
C LEU A 225 8.38 -7.58 -14.26
N LYS A 226 8.24 -8.66 -13.47
CA LYS A 226 8.17 -8.57 -12.01
C LYS A 226 9.50 -8.13 -11.42
N VAL A 227 10.62 -8.74 -11.82
CA VAL A 227 11.95 -8.41 -11.31
C VAL A 227 12.38 -7.02 -11.77
N ALA A 228 12.13 -6.63 -13.02
CA ALA A 228 12.38 -5.29 -13.53
C ALA A 228 11.67 -4.22 -12.67
N ARG A 229 10.39 -4.43 -12.35
CA ARG A 229 9.64 -3.53 -11.45
C ARG A 229 10.19 -3.51 -10.03
N MET A 230 10.58 -4.66 -9.48
CA MET A 230 11.13 -4.74 -8.12
C MET A 230 12.47 -4.00 -8.00
N LEU A 231 13.31 -4.09 -9.04
CA LEU A 231 14.62 -3.45 -9.09
C LEU A 231 14.57 -2.03 -9.68
N SER A 232 13.41 -1.57 -10.14
CA SER A 232 13.24 -0.28 -10.84
C SER A 232 14.16 -0.11 -12.06
N VAL A 233 14.34 -1.17 -12.84
CA VAL A 233 15.11 -1.19 -14.10
C VAL A 233 14.21 -1.56 -15.28
N GLU A 234 14.64 -1.30 -16.52
CA GLU A 234 13.90 -1.78 -17.68
C GLU A 234 14.08 -3.29 -17.85
N ALA A 235 13.03 -3.98 -18.31
CA ALA A 235 13.11 -5.42 -18.55
C ALA A 235 14.14 -5.80 -19.63
N ALA A 236 14.49 -4.87 -20.51
CA ALA A 236 15.54 -5.04 -21.52
C ALA A 236 16.97 -5.05 -20.93
N ASP A 237 17.16 -4.48 -19.73
CA ASP A 237 18.45 -4.40 -19.06
C ASP A 237 18.75 -5.66 -18.22
N LEU A 238 17.80 -6.59 -18.13
CA LEU A 238 17.94 -7.83 -17.38
C LEU A 238 18.45 -8.97 -18.28
N ASP A 239 19.62 -9.51 -17.93
CA ASP A 239 20.15 -10.74 -18.50
C ASP A 239 19.51 -11.96 -17.81
N THR A 240 18.78 -12.76 -18.59
CA THR A 240 18.03 -13.94 -18.15
C THR A 240 18.92 -15.11 -17.72
N SER A 241 20.18 -15.10 -18.12
CA SER A 241 21.16 -16.15 -17.82
C SER A 241 21.94 -15.89 -16.53
N ARG A 242 21.91 -14.66 -16.03
CA ARG A 242 22.64 -14.24 -14.83
C ARG A 242 21.89 -14.65 -13.56
N PRO A 243 22.59 -15.10 -12.49
CA PRO A 243 21.92 -15.53 -11.26
C PRO A 243 21.27 -14.35 -10.53
N LEU A 244 20.15 -14.63 -9.86
CA LEU A 244 19.30 -13.63 -9.20
C LEU A 244 20.05 -12.81 -8.13
N HIS A 245 20.95 -13.42 -7.36
CA HIS A 245 21.75 -12.73 -6.35
C HIS A 245 22.65 -11.62 -6.96
N ALA A 246 23.05 -11.76 -8.23
CA ALA A 246 23.90 -10.77 -8.90
C ALA A 246 23.14 -9.45 -9.20
N TYR A 247 21.81 -9.48 -9.11
CA TYR A 247 20.94 -8.31 -9.20
C TYR A 247 20.58 -7.71 -7.83
N GLY A 248 21.20 -8.18 -6.74
CA GLY A 248 20.90 -7.70 -5.39
C GLY A 248 19.62 -8.26 -4.78
N ILE A 249 19.08 -9.35 -5.35
CA ILE A 249 17.93 -10.06 -4.78
C ILE A 249 18.39 -10.79 -3.51
N ASP A 250 17.85 -10.33 -2.37
CA ASP A 250 18.12 -10.90 -1.05
C ASP A 250 17.04 -11.91 -0.62
N SER A 251 17.20 -12.45 0.60
CA SER A 251 16.26 -13.42 1.17
C SER A 251 14.83 -12.89 1.35
N LEU A 252 14.63 -11.57 1.54
CA LEU A 252 13.30 -10.97 1.70
C LEU A 252 12.60 -10.86 0.33
N VAL A 253 13.33 -10.35 -0.67
CA VAL A 253 12.87 -10.27 -2.06
C VAL A 253 12.53 -11.66 -2.61
N ALA A 254 13.30 -12.68 -2.23
CA ALA A 254 13.02 -14.07 -2.61
C ALA A 254 11.70 -14.61 -2.02
N VAL A 255 11.36 -14.24 -0.79
CA VAL A 255 10.06 -14.61 -0.17
C VAL A 255 8.90 -13.95 -0.90
N GLU A 256 9.06 -12.68 -1.29
CA GLU A 256 8.05 -11.96 -2.07
C GLU A 256 7.86 -12.58 -3.47
N LEU A 257 8.95 -12.88 -4.17
CA LEU A 257 8.92 -13.54 -5.48
C LEU A 257 8.22 -14.89 -5.42
N ARG A 258 8.52 -15.70 -4.38
CA ARG A 258 7.81 -16.97 -4.14
C ARG A 258 6.32 -16.76 -3.95
N ALA A 259 5.92 -15.81 -3.08
CA ALA A 259 4.51 -15.55 -2.80
C ALA A 259 3.76 -15.07 -4.06
N TRP A 260 4.43 -14.26 -4.87
CA TRP A 260 3.91 -13.78 -6.15
C TRP A 260 3.76 -14.91 -7.19
N LEU A 261 4.76 -15.78 -7.34
CA LEU A 261 4.71 -16.96 -8.23
C LEU A 261 3.53 -17.88 -7.90
N ALA A 262 3.31 -18.14 -6.61
CA ALA A 262 2.19 -18.95 -6.15
C ALA A 262 0.84 -18.28 -6.46
N ARG A 263 0.72 -16.97 -6.22
CA ARG A 263 -0.54 -16.23 -6.40
C ARG A 263 -0.90 -16.03 -7.87
N GLU A 264 0.02 -15.49 -8.66
CA GLU A 264 -0.26 -15.08 -10.05
C GLU A 264 -0.19 -16.26 -11.02
N LEU A 265 0.84 -17.10 -10.87
CA LEU A 265 1.16 -18.18 -11.81
C LEU A 265 0.81 -19.57 -11.26
N GLY A 266 0.29 -19.67 -10.03
CA GLY A 266 -0.07 -20.95 -9.42
C GLY A 266 1.12 -21.89 -9.24
N ALA A 267 2.34 -21.36 -9.20
CA ALA A 267 3.60 -22.11 -9.17
C ALA A 267 4.13 -22.27 -7.75
N ASP A 268 4.30 -23.52 -7.30
CA ASP A 268 4.85 -23.80 -5.97
C ASP A 268 6.38 -23.94 -6.01
N VAL A 269 7.06 -22.84 -5.74
CA VAL A 269 8.53 -22.74 -5.76
C VAL A 269 9.05 -22.49 -4.34
N SER A 270 10.17 -23.12 -3.97
CA SER A 270 10.78 -22.88 -2.65
C SER A 270 11.64 -21.63 -2.64
N VAL A 271 11.85 -21.02 -1.48
CA VAL A 271 12.77 -19.88 -1.34
C VAL A 271 14.21 -20.29 -1.71
N LEU A 272 14.59 -21.54 -1.43
CA LEU A 272 15.88 -22.08 -1.82
C LEU A 272 16.02 -22.13 -3.36
N ASP A 273 14.97 -22.51 -4.08
CA ASP A 273 15.00 -22.53 -5.55
C ASP A 273 15.24 -21.12 -6.14
N VAL A 274 14.77 -20.07 -5.47
CA VAL A 274 15.00 -18.67 -5.85
C VAL A 274 16.42 -18.21 -5.50
N MET A 275 16.99 -18.71 -4.40
CA MET A 275 18.29 -18.26 -3.88
C MET A 275 19.49 -19.05 -4.38
N ASN A 276 19.30 -20.28 -4.89
CA ASN A 276 20.38 -21.23 -5.18
C ASN A 276 21.06 -20.99 -6.55
N ASP A 277 21.61 -19.79 -6.76
CA ASP A 277 22.29 -19.34 -8.00
C ASP A 277 21.49 -19.62 -9.29
N SER A 278 20.17 -19.71 -9.17
CA SER A 278 19.28 -19.91 -10.30
C SER A 278 19.21 -18.62 -11.12
N SER A 279 19.34 -18.77 -12.43
CA SER A 279 19.07 -17.69 -13.37
C SER A 279 17.57 -17.47 -13.51
N LEU A 280 17.15 -16.31 -14.02
CA LEU A 280 15.73 -16.04 -14.32
C LEU A 280 15.13 -17.10 -15.23
N ALA A 281 15.89 -17.57 -16.23
CA ALA A 281 15.47 -18.65 -17.12
C ALA A 281 15.22 -19.98 -16.38
N ARG A 282 16.16 -20.38 -15.51
CA ARG A 282 16.02 -21.61 -14.69
C ARG A 282 14.86 -21.53 -13.70
N LEU A 283 14.66 -20.36 -13.10
CA LEU A 283 13.54 -20.13 -12.20
C LEU A 283 12.20 -20.19 -12.97
N ALA A 284 12.16 -19.65 -14.20
CA ALA A 284 10.99 -19.72 -15.06
C ALA A 284 10.65 -21.16 -15.46
N GLU A 285 11.64 -21.97 -15.82
CA GLU A 285 11.47 -23.41 -16.09
C GLU A 285 10.88 -24.13 -14.87
N THR A 286 11.48 -23.93 -13.69
CA THR A 286 11.03 -24.54 -12.43
C THR A 286 9.60 -24.13 -12.07
N ALA A 287 9.28 -22.85 -12.23
CA ALA A 287 7.94 -22.32 -11.98
C ALA A 287 6.91 -22.86 -12.98
N THR A 288 7.30 -23.04 -14.25
CA THR A 288 6.44 -23.61 -15.29
C THR A 288 6.12 -25.08 -15.01
N GLU A 289 7.10 -25.85 -14.55
CA GLU A 289 6.91 -27.26 -14.17
C GLU A 289 5.98 -27.43 -12.96
N ARG A 290 6.11 -26.53 -11.99
CA ARG A 290 5.35 -26.57 -10.72
C ARG A 290 4.08 -25.72 -10.73
N SER A 291 3.69 -25.20 -11.90
CA SER A 291 2.46 -24.42 -12.05
C SER A 291 1.23 -25.32 -12.15
N SER A 292 0.27 -25.07 -11.26
CA SER A 292 -1.07 -25.69 -11.29
C SER A 292 -1.96 -25.16 -12.42
N LEU A 293 -1.55 -24.09 -13.11
CA LEU A 293 -2.30 -23.45 -14.19
C LEU A 293 -1.94 -24.00 -15.58
N ARG A 294 -0.83 -24.74 -15.68
CA ARG A 294 -0.37 -25.34 -16.93
C ARG A 294 -1.32 -26.47 -17.35
N ARG A 295 -1.68 -26.50 -18.63
CA ARG A 295 -2.31 -27.70 -19.23
C ARG A 295 -1.32 -28.87 -19.13
N ARG A 296 -1.74 -30.06 -18.68
CA ARG A 296 -0.87 -31.25 -18.76
C ARG A 296 -0.67 -31.57 -20.24
N PHE A 297 0.48 -31.20 -20.78
CA PHE A 297 0.91 -31.60 -22.12
C PHE A 297 1.37 -33.06 -22.00
N GLU A 298 0.73 -33.97 -22.73
CA GLU A 298 1.14 -35.37 -22.79
C GLU A 298 2.57 -35.45 -23.35
N GLU A 299 3.40 -36.32 -22.76
CA GLU A 299 4.76 -36.58 -23.23
C GLU A 299 4.68 -37.31 -24.58
N GLU A 300 5.13 -36.68 -25.68
CA GLU A 300 5.51 -37.38 -26.92
C GLU A 300 6.92 -37.96 -26.79
#